data_AF-A0A4P7JDZ3-F1
#
_entry.id   AF-A0A4P7JDZ3-F1
#
_cell.length_a   1.000
_cell.length_b   1.000
_cell.length_c   1.000
_cell.angle_alpha   90.00
_cell.angle_beta   90.00
_cell.angle_gamma   90.00
#
_symmetry.space_group_name_H-M   'P 1'
#
loop_
_entity.id
_entity.type
_entity.pdbx_description
1 polymer ?
#
loop_
_entity_poly.entity_id
_entity_poly.type
_entity_poly.pdbx_seq_one_letter_code
_entity_poly.pdbx_strand_id
1 'polypeptide(L)'
;MSRPLSRTAKTLVIAACHFGWGSLGKLRLILEELPPHRLILYDMPPMTTKILSLEAMHHEIVSSPPATADAALVINDPGQANALVGLGLAVVYVDSLPYMWASVDEVPAAGTTVVYCAQRYPKDVLPLAACLASRPDLRWVDPIVPGSHRRTGGAGVLVNVGGVHSHLSGDNTFDYVELVLPGVLDGLAEAGVQVAGVCGNIGGDWEAEVKVRFGNAVATGVQSGSVFERLLKSCDLLVTSPGSTTVLHAMQIDLPTLLLPPQNLSQILNAQLYLRADSTAFSWPESVLSMPSIAALRPMGEEAVVHAIYSALSKARRDELLSNETTEYLRSAFNPIQAEGHTCTFFDRDGARGAHQVAQIVRQVCLAPFAFTKGSS
;
A
#
# COMPACT_ATOMS: atom_id res chain seq x y z
N MET A 1 20.55 22.52 -3.73
CA MET A 1 21.03 23.20 -2.50
C MET A 1 19.85 23.35 -1.55
N SER A 2 19.76 22.52 -0.51
CA SER A 2 18.72 22.58 0.52
C SER A 2 18.94 23.82 1.40
N ARG A 3 17.89 24.62 1.61
CA ARG A 3 17.94 25.73 2.58
C ARG A 3 18.09 25.13 3.99
N PRO A 4 18.96 25.67 4.85
CA PRO A 4 19.07 25.21 6.23
C PRO A 4 17.74 25.39 6.95
N LEU A 5 17.33 24.37 7.71
CA LEU A 5 16.11 24.40 8.51
C LEU A 5 16.17 25.52 9.56
N SER A 6 15.03 26.16 9.81
CA SER A 6 14.88 27.10 10.92
C SER A 6 15.14 26.41 12.26
N ARG A 7 15.71 27.13 13.23
CA ARG A 7 15.80 26.70 14.65
C ARG A 7 14.44 26.36 15.28
N THR A 8 13.33 26.74 14.65
CA THR A 8 11.97 26.44 15.09
C THR A 8 11.36 25.19 14.45
N ALA A 9 12.13 24.43 13.65
CA ALA A 9 11.64 23.21 13.01
C ALA A 9 11.24 22.17 14.08
N LYS A 10 10.01 21.67 13.94
CA LYS A 10 9.45 20.64 14.81
C LYS A 10 10.10 19.29 14.52
N THR A 11 10.21 18.46 15.54
CA THR A 11 10.75 17.11 15.48
C THR A 11 9.61 16.10 15.51
N LEU A 12 9.56 15.23 14.51
CA LEU A 12 8.54 14.18 14.37
C LEU A 12 9.20 12.81 14.43
N VAL A 13 8.64 11.91 15.23
CA VAL A 13 8.90 10.49 15.08
C VAL A 13 8.02 9.96 13.95
N ILE A 14 8.61 9.19 13.04
CA ILE A 14 7.88 8.52 11.97
C ILE A 14 8.08 7.01 12.04
N ALA A 15 6.97 6.30 11.96
CA ALA A 15 6.89 4.85 11.93
C ALA A 15 5.85 4.40 10.91
N ALA A 16 6.09 3.28 10.25
CA ALA A 16 5.17 2.73 9.25
C ALA A 16 5.32 1.21 9.19
N CYS A 17 4.20 0.51 9.13
CA CYS A 17 4.22 -0.94 8.93
C CYS A 17 4.85 -1.27 7.57
N HIS A 18 5.78 -2.22 7.57
CA HIS A 18 6.56 -2.60 6.40
C HIS A 18 5.75 -3.50 5.44
N PHE A 19 4.87 -2.88 4.66
CA PHE A 19 4.12 -3.49 3.56
C PHE A 19 4.51 -2.82 2.22
N GLY A 20 5.81 -2.86 1.90
CA GLY A 20 6.39 -2.18 0.74
C GLY A 20 5.93 -0.73 0.57
N TRP A 21 5.54 -0.34 -0.65
CA TRP A 21 5.08 1.03 -0.95
C TRP A 21 3.72 1.41 -0.34
N GLY A 22 3.00 0.48 0.30
CA GLY A 22 1.67 0.73 0.87
C GLY A 22 1.68 1.84 1.93
N SER A 23 2.30 1.57 3.07
CA SER A 23 2.41 2.53 4.18
C SER A 23 3.42 3.64 3.89
N LEU A 24 4.54 3.32 3.22
CA LEU A 24 5.58 4.30 2.89
C LEU A 24 5.14 5.32 1.85
N GLY A 25 4.37 4.91 0.85
CA GLY A 25 3.79 5.83 -0.13
C GLY A 25 2.86 6.83 0.55
N LYS A 26 2.03 6.37 1.50
CA LYS A 26 1.14 7.24 2.28
C LYS A 26 1.91 8.19 3.20
N LEU A 27 2.95 7.68 3.88
CA LEU A 27 3.83 8.49 4.71
C LEU A 27 4.47 9.61 3.88
N ARG A 28 5.03 9.30 2.69
CA ARG A 28 5.61 10.29 1.79
C ARG A 28 4.60 11.38 1.42
N LEU A 29 3.40 11.00 1.01
CA LEU A 29 2.36 11.97 0.62
C LEU A 29 1.96 12.90 1.78
N ILE A 30 1.88 12.37 3.01
CA ILE A 30 1.62 13.20 4.19
C ILE A 30 2.79 14.14 4.48
N LEU A 31 4.03 13.67 4.33
CA LEU A 31 5.23 14.48 4.55
C LEU A 31 5.35 15.61 3.52
N GLU A 32 5.00 15.36 2.25
CA GLU A 32 4.97 16.39 1.19
C GLU A 32 4.02 17.57 1.51
N GLU A 33 2.98 17.33 2.33
CA GLU A 33 2.01 18.34 2.79
C GLU A 33 2.44 19.07 4.08
N LEU A 34 3.53 18.62 4.71
CA LEU A 34 4.06 19.22 5.93
C LEU A 34 5.17 20.24 5.60
N PRO A 35 5.32 21.30 6.42
CA PRO A 35 6.51 22.13 6.32
C PRO A 35 7.77 21.30 6.63
N PRO A 36 8.97 21.81 6.34
CA PRO A 36 10.22 21.15 6.70
C PRO A 36 10.30 20.79 8.21
N HIS A 37 10.54 19.51 8.51
CA HIS A 37 10.63 18.96 9.88
C HIS A 37 11.96 18.21 10.08
N ARG A 38 12.32 18.00 11.34
CA ARG A 38 13.36 17.03 11.73
C ARG A 38 12.67 15.68 11.97
N LEU A 39 13.14 14.62 11.34
CA LEU A 39 12.50 13.30 11.36
C LEU A 39 13.38 12.31 12.13
N ILE A 40 12.80 11.67 13.14
CA ILE A 40 13.37 10.50 13.82
C ILE A 40 12.70 9.27 13.22
N LEU A 41 13.50 8.39 12.62
CA LEU A 41 13.01 7.12 12.08
C LEU A 41 12.92 6.10 13.22
N TYR A 42 11.73 5.58 13.51
CA TYR A 42 11.53 4.62 14.60
C TYR A 42 11.27 3.22 14.05
N ASP A 43 12.13 2.27 14.47
CA ASP A 43 12.05 0.84 14.15
C ASP A 43 11.77 0.52 12.66
N MET A 44 12.38 1.29 11.76
CA MET A 44 12.23 1.11 10.31
C MET A 44 13.39 0.31 9.72
N PRO A 45 13.13 -0.68 8.85
CA PRO A 45 14.18 -1.45 8.18
C PRO A 45 15.14 -0.56 7.36
N PRO A 46 16.41 -0.95 7.20
CA PRO A 46 17.41 -0.13 6.48
C PRO A 46 16.99 0.29 5.07
N MET A 47 16.30 -0.59 4.34
CA MET A 47 15.80 -0.28 2.99
C MET A 47 14.72 0.82 3.01
N THR A 48 13.85 0.81 4.01
CA THR A 48 12.83 1.85 4.22
C THR A 48 13.49 3.20 4.51
N THR A 49 14.51 3.20 5.37
CA THR A 49 15.31 4.40 5.68
C THR A 49 15.96 4.98 4.42
N LYS A 50 16.48 4.12 3.53
CA LYS A 50 17.08 4.56 2.26
C LYS A 50 16.05 5.14 1.29
N ILE A 51 14.85 4.56 1.20
CA ILE A 51 13.79 5.08 0.33
C ILE A 51 13.30 6.43 0.86
N LEU A 52 13.04 6.53 2.16
CA LEU A 52 12.57 7.78 2.78
C LEU A 52 13.62 8.89 2.67
N SER A 53 14.91 8.59 2.79
CA SER A 53 15.96 9.61 2.64
C SER A 53 16.07 10.17 1.22
N LEU A 54 15.67 9.39 0.20
CA LEU A 54 15.62 9.85 -1.19
C LEU A 54 14.39 10.71 -1.48
N GLU A 55 13.27 10.44 -0.80
CA GLU A 55 11.98 11.10 -1.07
C GLU A 55 11.72 12.30 -0.15
N ALA A 56 12.25 12.30 1.08
CA ALA A 56 12.04 13.36 2.08
C ALA A 56 13.01 14.54 1.88
N MET A 57 13.22 15.00 0.65
CA MET A 57 14.26 15.99 0.29
C MET A 57 14.15 17.34 1.02
N HIS A 58 13.00 17.64 1.64
CA HIS A 58 12.75 18.87 2.39
C HIS A 58 12.78 18.68 3.91
N HIS A 59 12.99 17.47 4.40
CA HIS A 59 13.09 17.16 5.83
C HIS A 59 14.52 16.76 6.20
N GLU A 60 14.89 16.98 7.45
CA GLU A 60 16.20 16.55 7.98
C GLU A 60 16.00 15.27 8.78
N ILE A 61 16.62 14.16 8.35
CA ILE A 61 16.66 12.94 9.16
C ILE A 61 17.70 13.12 10.26
N VAL A 62 17.29 12.94 11.51
CA VAL A 62 18.15 13.09 12.69
C VAL A 62 18.20 11.80 13.50
N SER A 63 19.37 11.52 14.06
CA SER A 63 19.53 10.46 15.05
C SER A 63 19.33 11.06 16.44
N SER A 64 18.15 10.85 17.03
CA SER A 64 17.80 11.33 18.36
C SER A 64 16.81 10.37 19.03
N PRO A 65 16.76 10.28 20.37
CA PRO A 65 15.80 9.42 21.04
C PRO A 65 14.35 9.85 20.72
N PRO A 66 13.41 8.91 20.46
CA PRO A 66 12.02 9.24 20.13
C PRO A 66 11.35 10.16 21.15
N ALA A 67 11.64 9.98 22.44
CA ALA A 67 11.11 10.79 23.54
C ALA A 67 11.47 12.28 23.49
N THR A 68 12.38 12.70 22.59
CA THR A 68 12.75 14.10 22.39
C THR A 68 11.90 14.81 21.31
N ALA A 69 11.03 14.09 20.62
CA ALA A 69 10.19 14.63 19.56
C ALA A 69 8.98 15.39 20.09
N ASP A 70 8.42 16.27 19.26
CA ASP A 70 7.19 17.01 19.54
C ASP A 70 5.95 16.12 19.38
N ALA A 71 5.96 15.18 18.43
CA ALA A 71 4.86 14.27 18.15
C ALA A 71 5.34 13.04 17.36
N ALA A 72 4.45 12.07 17.16
CA ALA A 72 4.67 10.90 16.34
C ALA A 72 3.57 10.75 15.27
N LEU A 73 3.96 10.32 14.08
CA LEU A 73 3.08 9.92 12.98
C LEU A 73 3.33 8.44 12.67
N VAL A 74 2.30 7.61 12.81
CA VAL A 74 2.40 6.15 12.68
C VAL A 74 1.40 5.65 11.64
N ILE A 75 1.87 4.89 10.63
CA ILE A 75 1.03 4.39 9.54
C ILE A 75 0.84 2.87 9.63
N ASN A 76 -0.40 2.40 9.81
CA ASN A 76 -0.81 1.00 9.87
C ASN A 76 -0.03 0.10 10.85
N ASP A 77 0.61 0.66 11.88
CA ASP A 77 1.36 -0.11 12.88
C ASP A 77 0.83 0.14 14.31
N PRO A 78 -0.16 -0.65 14.76
CA PRO A 78 -0.74 -0.53 16.10
C PRO A 78 0.28 -0.68 17.22
N GLY A 79 1.24 -1.60 17.07
CA GLY A 79 2.25 -1.91 18.07
C GLY A 79 3.18 -0.72 18.30
N GLN A 80 3.71 -0.15 17.21
CA GLN A 80 4.56 1.04 17.29
C GLN A 80 3.79 2.26 17.80
N ALA A 81 2.52 2.43 17.43
CA ALA A 81 1.68 3.49 17.97
C ALA A 81 1.56 3.39 19.50
N ASN A 82 1.21 2.22 20.02
CA ASN A 82 1.10 1.99 21.46
C ASN A 82 2.45 2.17 22.18
N ALA A 83 3.56 1.71 21.59
CA ALA A 83 4.91 1.89 22.15
C ALA A 83 5.29 3.38 22.28
N LEU A 84 5.00 4.18 21.25
CA LEU A 84 5.29 5.62 21.25
C LEU A 84 4.39 6.40 22.22
N VAL A 85 3.13 5.99 22.39
CA VAL A 85 2.28 6.51 23.48
C VAL A 85 2.90 6.16 24.85
N GLY A 86 3.43 4.95 25.02
CA GLY A 86 4.13 4.54 26.24
C GLY A 86 5.35 5.40 26.59
N LEU A 87 5.98 6.02 25.58
CA LEU A 87 7.05 7.01 25.75
C LEU A 87 6.54 8.43 26.05
N GLY A 88 5.23 8.62 26.18
CA GLY A 88 4.59 9.91 26.46
C GLY A 88 4.42 10.80 25.22
N LEU A 89 4.56 10.26 24.01
CA LEU A 89 4.42 11.05 22.78
C LEU A 89 2.96 11.22 22.37
N ALA A 90 2.67 12.38 21.81
CA ALA A 90 1.44 12.66 21.11
C ALA A 90 1.42 11.93 19.75
N VAL A 91 0.63 10.85 19.64
CA VAL A 91 0.58 10.00 18.44
C VAL A 91 -0.62 10.34 17.56
N VAL A 92 -0.34 10.62 16.28
CA VAL A 92 -1.30 10.58 15.17
C VAL A 92 -1.15 9.24 14.47
N TYR A 93 -2.16 8.39 14.61
CA TYR A 93 -2.20 7.09 13.93
C TYR A 93 -2.98 7.21 12.62
N VAL A 94 -2.48 6.61 11.55
CA VAL A 94 -3.12 6.57 10.24
C VAL A 94 -3.40 5.13 9.88
N ASP A 95 -4.68 4.82 9.77
CA ASP A 95 -5.20 3.55 9.31
C ASP A 95 -5.72 3.69 7.88
N SER A 96 -5.03 3.04 6.95
CA SER A 96 -5.42 3.02 5.55
C SER A 96 -6.22 1.79 5.14
N LEU A 97 -6.46 0.87 6.08
CA LEU A 97 -7.19 -0.38 5.87
C LEU A 97 -8.24 -0.60 7.00
N PRO A 98 -9.07 0.40 7.37
CA PRO A 98 -9.96 0.30 8.54
C PRO A 98 -11.06 -0.76 8.46
N TYR A 99 -11.24 -1.36 7.28
CA TYR A 99 -12.15 -2.48 7.03
C TYR A 99 -11.51 -3.86 7.28
N MET A 100 -10.22 -3.93 7.60
CA MET A 100 -9.52 -5.19 7.90
C MET A 100 -9.87 -5.72 9.28
N TRP A 101 -10.02 -4.83 10.24
CA TRP A 101 -10.02 -5.17 11.67
C TRP A 101 -11.33 -5.82 12.10
N ALA A 102 -11.23 -7.02 12.68
CA ALA A 102 -12.38 -7.74 13.22
C ALA A 102 -12.57 -7.49 14.72
N SER A 103 -11.51 -7.06 15.41
CA SER A 103 -11.47 -6.87 16.86
C SER A 103 -10.78 -5.56 17.26
N VAL A 104 -10.90 -5.20 18.53
CA VAL A 104 -10.25 -4.01 19.12
C VAL A 104 -8.76 -4.22 19.39
N ASP A 105 -8.29 -5.48 19.44
CA ASP A 105 -6.91 -5.83 19.75
C ASP A 105 -5.97 -5.66 18.53
N GLU A 106 -6.55 -5.55 17.34
CA GLU A 106 -5.83 -5.35 16.07
C GLU A 106 -5.53 -3.88 15.77
N VAL A 107 -5.95 -2.96 16.63
CA VAL A 107 -5.79 -1.51 16.46
C VAL A 107 -5.15 -0.89 17.70
N PRO A 108 -4.55 0.33 17.62
CA PRO A 108 -4.07 1.02 18.81
C PRO A 108 -5.15 1.09 19.89
N ALA A 109 -4.78 0.99 21.17
CA ALA A 109 -5.75 0.99 22.25
C ALA A 109 -6.64 2.26 22.21
N ALA A 110 -7.91 2.12 22.59
CA ALA A 110 -8.85 3.25 22.56
C ALA A 110 -8.41 4.35 23.53
N GLY A 111 -8.40 5.61 23.07
CA GLY A 111 -8.06 6.76 23.91
C GLY A 111 -6.57 6.87 24.28
N THR A 112 -5.70 6.02 23.73
CA THR A 112 -4.24 6.13 23.93
C THR A 112 -3.58 7.01 22.87
N THR A 113 -4.14 7.06 21.66
CA THR A 113 -3.67 7.97 20.60
C THR A 113 -4.32 9.35 20.72
N VAL A 114 -3.63 10.39 20.23
CA VAL A 114 -4.21 11.75 20.19
C VAL A 114 -5.28 11.83 19.12
N VAL A 115 -5.00 11.24 17.94
CA VAL A 115 -5.95 11.15 16.84
C VAL A 115 -5.76 9.83 16.09
N TYR A 116 -6.87 9.12 15.87
CA TYR A 116 -6.96 7.96 14.99
C TYR A 116 -7.54 8.39 13.64
N CYS A 117 -6.70 8.46 12.61
CA CYS A 117 -7.11 8.83 11.25
C CYS A 117 -7.44 7.58 10.42
N ALA A 118 -8.72 7.27 10.23
CA ALA A 118 -9.15 6.17 9.38
C ALA A 118 -9.46 6.67 7.96
N GLN A 119 -8.84 6.06 6.96
CA GLN A 119 -9.09 6.37 5.56
C GLN A 119 -10.49 5.90 5.15
N ARG A 120 -11.27 6.78 4.53
CA ARG A 120 -12.56 6.42 3.94
C ARG A 120 -12.40 5.38 2.83
N TYR A 121 -13.43 4.57 2.71
CA TYR A 121 -13.57 3.49 1.73
C TYR A 121 -15.05 3.33 1.36
N PRO A 122 -15.41 2.61 0.27
CA PRO A 122 -16.80 2.31 -0.09
C PRO A 122 -17.50 1.43 0.96
N LYS A 123 -18.05 2.05 2.02
CA LYS A 123 -18.63 1.35 3.19
C LYS A 123 -19.83 0.45 2.87
N ASP A 124 -20.54 0.79 1.80
CA ASP A 124 -21.66 0.02 1.26
C ASP A 124 -21.25 -1.36 0.75
N VAL A 125 -19.96 -1.58 0.48
CA VAL A 125 -19.42 -2.85 -0.01
C VAL A 125 -18.97 -3.77 1.13
N LEU A 126 -18.34 -3.25 2.19
CA LEU A 126 -17.89 -4.03 3.35
C LEU A 126 -18.13 -3.30 4.70
N PRO A 127 -19.12 -3.67 5.53
CA PRO A 127 -19.42 -2.99 6.78
C PRO A 127 -18.56 -3.50 7.97
N LEU A 128 -17.27 -3.73 7.75
CA LEU A 128 -16.42 -4.47 8.70
C LEU A 128 -15.81 -3.64 9.84
N ALA A 129 -15.87 -2.30 9.79
CA ALA A 129 -15.24 -1.42 10.79
C ALA A 129 -16.02 -1.29 12.12
N ALA A 130 -16.69 -2.36 12.57
CA ALA A 130 -17.55 -2.31 13.77
C ALA A 130 -16.76 -1.96 15.05
N CYS A 131 -15.52 -2.44 15.17
CA CYS A 131 -14.65 -2.13 16.31
C CYS A 131 -14.22 -0.65 16.36
N LEU A 132 -14.32 0.08 15.25
CA LEU A 132 -13.99 1.50 15.19
C LEU A 132 -15.19 2.40 15.50
N ALA A 133 -16.42 1.89 15.44
CA ALA A 133 -17.64 2.70 15.49
C ALA A 133 -17.80 3.53 16.79
N SER A 134 -17.29 3.03 17.91
CA SER A 134 -17.41 3.64 19.24
C SER A 134 -16.19 4.47 19.65
N ARG A 135 -15.19 4.61 18.79
CA ARG A 135 -13.92 5.28 19.13
C ARG A 135 -14.08 6.81 19.18
N PRO A 136 -13.80 7.46 20.33
CA PRO A 136 -13.95 8.91 20.47
C PRO A 136 -12.83 9.70 19.78
N ASP A 137 -11.68 9.07 19.55
CA ASP A 137 -10.48 9.62 18.92
C ASP A 137 -10.48 9.47 17.38
N LEU A 138 -11.53 8.87 16.81
CA LEU A 138 -11.65 8.56 15.38
C LEU A 138 -11.94 9.80 14.53
N ARG A 139 -11.14 9.96 13.47
CA ARG A 139 -11.32 10.93 12.39
C ARG A 139 -11.29 10.20 11.06
N TRP A 140 -12.39 10.28 10.32
CA TRP A 140 -12.42 9.79 8.94
C TRP A 140 -11.76 10.81 8.01
N VAL A 141 -10.70 10.39 7.32
CA VAL A 141 -10.00 11.18 6.31
C VAL A 141 -10.33 10.66 4.92
N ASP A 142 -10.31 11.55 3.93
CA ASP A 142 -10.40 11.21 2.52
C ASP A 142 -9.27 10.20 2.16
N PRO A 143 -9.38 9.47 1.04
CA PRO A 143 -8.28 8.69 0.49
C PRO A 143 -6.95 9.44 0.44
N ILE A 144 -5.88 8.76 0.87
CA ILE A 144 -4.51 9.30 0.83
C ILE A 144 -3.90 8.93 -0.51
N VAL A 145 -4.03 9.85 -1.46
CA VAL A 145 -3.52 9.75 -2.83
C VAL A 145 -2.75 11.01 -3.21
N PRO A 146 -1.89 10.97 -4.25
CA PRO A 146 -1.21 12.16 -4.75
C PRO A 146 -2.20 13.26 -5.16
N GLY A 147 -1.72 14.48 -5.40
CA GLY A 147 -2.56 15.51 -6.02
C GLY A 147 -3.08 15.03 -7.39
N SER A 148 -4.31 15.39 -7.76
CA SER A 148 -4.85 15.02 -9.07
C SER A 148 -4.08 15.74 -10.17
N HIS A 149 -3.57 14.96 -11.12
CA HIS A 149 -2.93 15.45 -12.34
C HIS A 149 -3.51 14.70 -13.53
N ARG A 150 -3.63 15.39 -14.67
CA ARG A 150 -4.12 14.77 -15.90
C ARG A 150 -3.14 13.69 -16.39
N ARG A 151 -3.66 12.53 -16.79
CA ARG A 151 -2.90 11.50 -17.50
C ARG A 151 -2.36 12.05 -18.82
N THR A 152 -1.15 11.62 -19.16
CA THR A 152 -0.56 11.88 -20.48
C THR A 152 -0.81 10.72 -21.43
N GLY A 153 -0.81 9.48 -20.92
CA GLY A 153 -0.97 8.26 -21.74
C GLY A 153 0.17 8.05 -22.74
N GLY A 154 0.03 7.00 -23.56
CA GLY A 154 0.88 6.68 -24.71
C GLY A 154 2.12 5.84 -24.42
N ALA A 155 2.38 5.45 -23.17
CA ALA A 155 3.54 4.63 -22.82
C ALA A 155 3.27 3.12 -22.84
N GLY A 156 2.04 2.67 -23.08
CA GLY A 156 1.66 1.25 -23.08
C GLY A 156 1.27 0.72 -21.71
N VAL A 157 1.60 -0.53 -21.40
CA VAL A 157 1.18 -1.24 -20.18
C VAL A 157 2.21 -1.09 -19.07
N LEU A 158 1.76 -0.76 -17.86
CA LEU A 158 2.56 -0.84 -16.64
C LEU A 158 2.12 -2.06 -15.82
N VAL A 159 3.05 -2.97 -15.53
CA VAL A 159 2.82 -4.09 -14.60
C VAL A 159 3.38 -3.71 -13.23
N ASN A 160 2.61 -3.88 -12.16
CA ASN A 160 3.04 -3.67 -10.79
C ASN A 160 2.64 -4.86 -9.91
N VAL A 161 3.62 -5.68 -9.51
CA VAL A 161 3.35 -6.82 -8.62
C VAL A 161 3.28 -6.41 -7.14
N GLY A 162 3.56 -5.14 -6.83
CA GLY A 162 3.44 -4.59 -5.48
C GLY A 162 4.67 -4.83 -4.59
N GLY A 163 4.49 -4.53 -3.30
CA GLY A 163 5.52 -4.63 -2.28
C GLY A 163 5.55 -6.03 -1.68
N VAL A 164 6.48 -6.85 -2.14
CA VAL A 164 6.56 -8.26 -1.78
C VAL A 164 7.29 -8.41 -0.44
N HIS A 165 6.70 -7.99 0.67
CA HIS A 165 7.14 -8.38 2.01
C HIS A 165 5.96 -8.23 2.98
N SER A 166 5.49 -9.34 3.53
CA SER A 166 4.79 -9.35 4.82
C SER A 166 5.82 -9.79 5.85
N HIS A 167 5.77 -9.23 7.06
CA HIS A 167 6.57 -9.76 8.18
C HIS A 167 6.23 -11.23 8.49
N LEU A 168 5.08 -11.71 7.98
CA LEU A 168 4.61 -13.09 8.08
C LEU A 168 5.04 -13.98 6.90
N SER A 169 5.70 -13.46 5.86
CA SER A 169 5.99 -14.24 4.64
C SER A 169 7.26 -15.08 4.69
N GLY A 170 8.15 -14.90 5.68
CA GLY A 170 9.43 -15.60 5.75
C GLY A 170 10.25 -15.51 4.44
N ASP A 171 10.96 -16.59 4.08
CA ASP A 171 11.76 -16.70 2.84
C ASP A 171 10.90 -16.90 1.57
N ASN A 172 9.60 -17.19 1.70
CA ASN A 172 8.68 -17.49 0.58
C ASN A 172 8.20 -16.24 -0.17
N THR A 173 8.98 -15.17 -0.08
CA THR A 173 8.62 -13.86 -0.58
C THR A 173 8.40 -13.90 -2.11
N PHE A 174 9.19 -14.68 -2.85
CA PHE A 174 9.17 -14.69 -4.32
C PHE A 174 8.11 -15.60 -4.96
N ASP A 175 7.47 -16.51 -4.21
CA ASP A 175 6.54 -17.51 -4.76
C ASP A 175 5.41 -16.86 -5.57
N TYR A 176 4.88 -15.73 -5.10
CA TYR A 176 3.85 -14.96 -5.81
C TYR A 176 4.35 -14.45 -7.16
N VAL A 177 5.53 -13.83 -7.17
CA VAL A 177 6.13 -13.24 -8.38
C VAL A 177 6.40 -14.32 -9.40
N GLU A 178 6.94 -15.46 -8.96
CA GLU A 178 7.29 -16.59 -9.83
C GLU A 178 6.07 -17.32 -10.38
N LEU A 179 4.92 -17.29 -9.69
CA LEU A 179 3.66 -17.81 -10.21
C LEU A 179 2.97 -16.86 -11.19
N VAL A 180 3.06 -15.54 -10.95
CA VAL A 180 2.27 -14.54 -11.68
C VAL A 180 2.99 -14.00 -12.91
N LEU A 181 4.27 -13.65 -12.79
CA LEU A 181 4.98 -12.97 -13.86
C LEU A 181 5.09 -13.78 -15.17
N PRO A 182 5.41 -15.09 -15.17
CA PRO A 182 5.55 -15.82 -16.43
C PRO A 182 4.33 -15.65 -17.34
N GLY A 183 3.13 -15.95 -16.83
CA GLY A 183 1.90 -15.88 -17.62
C GLY A 183 1.54 -14.45 -18.04
N VAL A 184 1.78 -13.46 -17.16
CA VAL A 184 1.55 -12.04 -17.50
C VAL A 184 2.50 -11.58 -18.62
N LEU A 185 3.79 -11.87 -18.51
CA LEU A 185 4.79 -11.45 -19.50
C LEU A 185 4.60 -12.18 -20.84
N ASP A 186 4.25 -13.46 -20.81
CA ASP A 186 3.90 -14.24 -22.01
C ASP A 186 2.67 -13.63 -22.70
N GLY A 187 1.60 -13.36 -21.95
CA GLY A 187 0.37 -12.78 -22.49
C GLY A 187 0.59 -11.39 -23.09
N LEU A 188 1.38 -10.53 -22.45
CA LEU A 188 1.73 -9.21 -22.98
C LEU A 188 2.60 -9.31 -24.24
N ALA A 189 3.57 -10.22 -24.27
CA ALA A 189 4.43 -10.43 -25.43
C ALA A 189 3.65 -10.95 -26.65
N GLU A 190 2.74 -11.91 -26.44
CA GLU A 190 1.86 -12.46 -27.48
C GLU A 190 0.86 -11.42 -28.00
N ALA A 191 0.35 -10.56 -27.12
CA ALA A 191 -0.51 -9.44 -27.51
C ALA A 191 0.24 -8.34 -28.30
N GLY A 192 1.58 -8.36 -28.32
CA GLY A 192 2.40 -7.39 -29.04
C GLY A 192 2.27 -5.96 -28.49
N VAL A 193 1.93 -5.81 -27.21
CA VAL A 193 1.71 -4.50 -26.60
C VAL A 193 2.99 -3.86 -26.11
N GLN A 194 3.05 -2.53 -26.19
CA GLN A 194 4.15 -1.79 -25.59
C GLN A 194 4.09 -1.91 -24.06
N VAL A 195 5.22 -2.18 -23.42
CA VAL A 195 5.34 -2.25 -21.95
C VAL A 195 6.16 -1.06 -21.45
N ALA A 196 5.55 -0.21 -20.63
CA ALA A 196 6.20 0.93 -19.99
C ALA A 196 7.13 0.50 -18.85
N GLY A 197 6.72 -0.54 -18.11
CA GLY A 197 7.46 -1.01 -16.96
C GLY A 197 6.90 -2.29 -16.36
N VAL A 198 7.76 -3.03 -15.66
CA VAL A 198 7.41 -4.12 -14.76
C VAL A 198 8.04 -3.80 -13.40
N CYS A 199 7.21 -3.33 -12.49
CA CYS A 199 7.62 -2.72 -11.22
C CYS A 199 7.16 -3.55 -10.03
N GLY A 200 7.78 -3.31 -8.88
CA GLY A 200 7.51 -4.00 -7.62
C GLY A 200 8.80 -4.48 -6.98
N ASN A 201 8.70 -5.32 -5.96
CA ASN A 201 9.87 -5.94 -5.33
C ASN A 201 10.38 -7.12 -6.20
N ILE A 202 10.78 -6.81 -7.43
CA ILE A 202 11.44 -7.74 -8.36
C ILE A 202 12.88 -7.30 -8.54
N GLY A 203 13.81 -8.25 -8.68
CA GLY A 203 15.23 -7.98 -8.81
C GLY A 203 15.97 -9.14 -9.46
N GLY A 204 17.23 -8.94 -9.81
CA GLY A 204 18.08 -9.99 -10.37
C GLY A 204 17.59 -10.49 -11.73
N ASP A 205 17.36 -11.80 -11.83
CA ASP A 205 17.02 -12.48 -13.08
C ASP A 205 15.74 -11.95 -13.72
N TRP A 206 14.74 -11.57 -12.92
CA TRP A 206 13.49 -10.98 -13.42
C TRP A 206 13.71 -9.65 -14.14
N GLU A 207 14.62 -8.80 -13.67
CA GLU A 207 14.93 -7.56 -14.38
C GLU A 207 15.62 -7.82 -15.72
N ALA A 208 16.50 -8.82 -15.76
CA ALA A 208 17.18 -9.23 -16.99
C ALA A 208 16.18 -9.82 -17.99
N GLU A 209 15.28 -10.69 -17.54
CA GLU A 209 14.25 -11.30 -18.37
C GLU A 209 13.31 -10.25 -18.99
N VAL A 210 12.80 -9.30 -18.19
CA VAL A 210 11.95 -8.23 -18.69
C VAL A 210 12.67 -7.39 -19.75
N LYS A 211 13.95 -7.07 -19.54
CA LYS A 211 14.76 -6.30 -20.51
C LYS A 211 15.02 -7.07 -21.79
N VAL A 212 15.23 -8.39 -21.71
CA VAL A 212 15.37 -9.25 -22.90
C VAL A 212 14.08 -9.27 -23.70
N ARG A 213 12.92 -9.35 -23.03
CA ARG A 213 11.62 -9.52 -23.67
C ARG A 213 11.04 -8.22 -24.24
N PHE A 214 11.21 -7.09 -23.55
CA PHE A 214 10.57 -5.82 -23.91
C PHE A 214 11.55 -4.67 -24.19
N GLY A 215 12.86 -4.92 -24.04
CA GLY A 215 13.92 -3.96 -24.34
C GLY A 215 14.43 -3.16 -23.12
N ASN A 216 15.60 -2.54 -23.28
CA ASN A 216 16.31 -1.84 -22.21
C ASN A 216 15.66 -0.54 -21.73
N ALA A 217 14.68 0.00 -22.46
CA ALA A 217 14.00 1.24 -22.11
C ALA A 217 12.89 1.03 -21.06
N VAL A 218 12.53 -0.22 -20.76
CA VAL A 218 11.46 -0.58 -19.82
C VAL A 218 11.93 -0.36 -18.39
N ALA A 219 11.09 0.29 -17.58
CA ALA A 219 11.37 0.44 -16.15
C ALA A 219 11.22 -0.92 -15.44
N THR A 220 12.25 -1.36 -14.71
CA THR A 220 12.24 -2.66 -14.02
C THR A 220 12.58 -2.53 -12.54
N GLY A 221 11.99 -3.37 -11.70
CA GLY A 221 12.33 -3.47 -10.28
C GLY A 221 11.67 -2.39 -9.41
N VAL A 222 12.30 -2.13 -8.27
CA VAL A 222 11.80 -1.15 -7.28
C VAL A 222 11.96 0.27 -7.82
N GLN A 223 10.85 0.96 -8.03
CA GLN A 223 10.84 2.37 -8.43
C GLN A 223 10.71 3.28 -7.22
N SER A 224 11.25 4.49 -7.33
CA SER A 224 10.97 5.57 -6.39
C SER A 224 9.51 6.05 -6.53
N GLY A 225 8.97 6.72 -5.52
CA GLY A 225 7.57 7.16 -5.52
C GLY A 225 7.29 8.09 -6.69
N SER A 226 8.15 9.09 -6.88
CA SER A 226 8.04 10.03 -8.01
C SER A 226 8.21 9.38 -9.38
N VAL A 227 9.06 8.35 -9.53
CA VAL A 227 9.21 7.60 -10.78
C VAL A 227 7.96 6.79 -11.07
N PHE A 228 7.45 6.05 -10.08
CA PHE A 228 6.26 5.23 -10.22
C PHE A 228 5.02 6.07 -10.56
N GLU A 229 4.87 7.25 -9.96
CA GLU A 229 3.80 8.19 -10.33
C GLU A 229 3.88 8.65 -11.79
N ARG A 230 5.09 8.93 -12.30
CA ARG A 230 5.26 9.31 -13.72
C ARG A 230 4.87 8.16 -14.63
N LEU A 231 5.26 6.93 -14.28
CA LEU A 231 4.87 5.73 -15.02
C LEU A 231 3.35 5.58 -15.08
N LEU A 232 2.67 5.68 -13.93
CA LEU A 232 1.19 5.62 -13.85
C LEU A 232 0.50 6.69 -14.71
N LYS A 233 1.02 7.92 -14.73
CA LYS A 233 0.45 9.00 -15.55
C LYS A 233 0.65 8.77 -17.05
N SER A 234 1.74 8.10 -17.41
CA SER A 234 2.14 7.88 -18.80
C SER A 234 1.60 6.60 -19.42
N CYS A 235 1.24 5.59 -18.61
CA CYS A 235 0.73 4.33 -19.16
C CYS A 235 -0.74 4.44 -19.60
N ASP A 236 -1.10 3.55 -20.51
CA ASP A 236 -2.44 3.39 -21.06
C ASP A 236 -3.27 2.41 -20.23
N LEU A 237 -2.60 1.42 -19.63
CA LEU A 237 -3.17 0.38 -18.80
C LEU A 237 -2.24 0.08 -17.62
N LEU A 238 -2.82 -0.12 -16.44
CA LEU A 238 -2.17 -0.68 -15.27
C LEU A 238 -2.61 -2.13 -15.08
N VAL A 239 -1.64 -3.02 -14.89
CA VAL A 239 -1.85 -4.38 -14.41
C VAL A 239 -1.21 -4.47 -13.04
N THR A 240 -2.00 -4.55 -11.96
CA THR A 240 -1.43 -4.44 -10.60
C THR A 240 -1.98 -5.47 -9.64
N SER A 241 -1.16 -5.92 -8.69
CA SER A 241 -1.72 -6.55 -7.48
C SER A 241 -2.66 -5.55 -6.77
N PRO A 242 -3.72 -6.00 -6.10
CA PRO A 242 -4.79 -5.15 -5.60
C PRO A 242 -4.38 -4.44 -4.29
N GLY A 243 -3.28 -3.71 -4.31
CA GLY A 243 -2.83 -2.86 -3.21
C GLY A 243 -3.58 -1.52 -3.20
N SER A 244 -4.16 -1.16 -2.07
CA SER A 244 -5.03 0.02 -1.95
C SER A 244 -4.36 1.32 -2.44
N THR A 245 -3.10 1.56 -2.10
CA THR A 245 -2.38 2.79 -2.50
C THR A 245 -2.30 2.93 -4.02
N THR A 246 -1.90 1.87 -4.74
CA THR A 246 -1.77 1.91 -6.20
C THR A 246 -3.14 1.99 -6.89
N VAL A 247 -4.11 1.19 -6.43
CA VAL A 247 -5.46 1.16 -7.00
C VAL A 247 -6.16 2.52 -6.84
N LEU A 248 -6.09 3.12 -5.65
CA LEU A 248 -6.67 4.44 -5.41
C LEU A 248 -6.00 5.53 -6.25
N HIS A 249 -4.68 5.48 -6.45
CA HIS A 249 -4.01 6.44 -7.32
C HIS A 249 -4.44 6.27 -8.78
N ALA A 250 -4.53 5.03 -9.28
CA ALA A 250 -4.99 4.76 -10.64
C ALA A 250 -6.44 5.25 -10.86
N MET A 251 -7.32 4.99 -9.89
CA MET A 251 -8.70 5.51 -9.87
C MET A 251 -8.75 7.04 -9.92
N GLN A 252 -7.88 7.74 -9.17
CA GLN A 252 -7.89 9.20 -9.10
C GLN A 252 -7.56 9.88 -10.43
N ILE A 253 -6.79 9.20 -11.28
CA ILE A 253 -6.36 9.72 -12.57
C ILE A 253 -7.11 9.06 -13.74
N ASP A 254 -8.18 8.31 -13.47
CA ASP A 254 -8.96 7.55 -14.45
C ASP A 254 -8.08 6.63 -15.32
N LEU A 255 -7.16 5.89 -14.69
CA LEU A 255 -6.29 4.91 -15.36
C LEU A 255 -6.96 3.54 -15.43
N PRO A 256 -7.19 2.98 -16.63
CA PRO A 256 -7.59 1.60 -16.78
C PRO A 256 -6.70 0.65 -15.99
N THR A 257 -7.34 -0.20 -15.19
CA THR A 257 -6.65 -1.06 -14.25
C THR A 257 -7.22 -2.47 -14.32
N LEU A 258 -6.34 -3.45 -14.54
CA LEU A 258 -6.58 -4.88 -14.36
C LEU A 258 -5.91 -5.32 -13.06
N LEU A 259 -6.63 -6.06 -12.22
CA LEU A 259 -6.10 -6.56 -10.96
C LEU A 259 -5.54 -7.97 -11.13
N LEU A 260 -4.28 -8.15 -10.76
CA LEU A 260 -3.63 -9.45 -10.59
C LEU A 260 -4.27 -10.22 -9.42
N PRO A 261 -4.10 -11.55 -9.37
CA PRO A 261 -4.59 -12.33 -8.24
C PRO A 261 -4.02 -11.78 -6.91
N PRO A 262 -4.83 -11.77 -5.84
CA PRO A 262 -4.41 -11.19 -4.57
C PRO A 262 -3.38 -12.09 -3.84
N GLN A 263 -2.37 -11.47 -3.24
CA GLN A 263 -1.32 -12.14 -2.48
C GLN A 263 -1.66 -12.31 -0.98
N ASN A 264 -2.55 -11.48 -0.44
CA ASN A 264 -2.89 -11.48 0.99
C ASN A 264 -4.33 -11.03 1.25
N LEU A 265 -4.78 -11.10 2.50
CA LEU A 265 -6.15 -10.77 2.90
C LEU A 265 -6.54 -9.33 2.53
N SER A 266 -5.67 -8.35 2.84
CA SER A 266 -5.97 -6.95 2.50
C SER A 266 -6.17 -6.75 1.00
N GLN A 267 -5.41 -7.47 0.18
CA GLN A 267 -5.51 -7.48 -1.27
C GLN A 267 -6.82 -8.12 -1.76
N ILE A 268 -7.29 -9.20 -1.12
CA ILE A 268 -8.62 -9.78 -1.39
C ILE A 268 -9.72 -8.74 -1.11
N LEU A 269 -9.67 -8.07 0.04
CA LEU A 269 -10.66 -7.07 0.40
C LEU A 269 -10.60 -5.83 -0.50
N ASN A 270 -9.40 -5.38 -0.88
CA ASN A 270 -9.22 -4.26 -1.81
C ASN A 270 -9.82 -4.56 -3.18
N ALA A 271 -9.63 -5.78 -3.69
CA ALA A 271 -10.26 -6.20 -4.94
C ALA A 271 -11.78 -6.10 -4.84
N GLN A 272 -12.38 -6.60 -3.75
CA GLN A 272 -13.83 -6.48 -3.52
C GLN A 272 -14.31 -5.03 -3.42
N LEU A 273 -13.55 -4.16 -2.76
CA LEU A 273 -13.93 -2.76 -2.51
C LEU A 273 -13.84 -1.87 -3.74
N TYR A 274 -12.82 -2.06 -4.58
CA TYR A 274 -12.44 -1.07 -5.60
C TYR A 274 -12.70 -1.53 -7.03
N LEU A 275 -12.99 -2.81 -7.25
CA LEU A 275 -13.50 -3.29 -8.54
C LEU A 275 -14.97 -2.91 -8.71
N ARG A 276 -15.36 -2.66 -9.96
CA ARG A 276 -16.78 -2.62 -10.33
C ARG A 276 -17.31 -4.04 -10.41
N ALA A 277 -18.62 -4.21 -10.25
CA ALA A 277 -19.27 -5.52 -10.33
C ALA A 277 -19.15 -6.18 -11.72
N ASP A 278 -18.90 -5.39 -12.77
CA ASP A 278 -18.68 -5.82 -14.15
C ASP A 278 -17.19 -6.00 -14.52
N SER A 279 -16.26 -5.72 -13.60
CA SER A 279 -14.82 -5.86 -13.84
C SER A 279 -14.36 -7.31 -13.78
N THR A 280 -13.54 -7.72 -14.74
CA THR A 280 -12.72 -8.93 -14.64
C THR A 280 -11.45 -8.63 -13.85
N ALA A 281 -11.35 -9.17 -12.64
CA ALA A 281 -10.07 -9.33 -11.95
C ALA A 281 -9.55 -10.74 -12.14
N PHE A 282 -8.23 -10.87 -12.33
CA PHE A 282 -7.61 -12.17 -12.34
C PHE A 282 -7.82 -12.81 -10.96
N SER A 283 -8.45 -13.97 -10.95
CA SER A 283 -8.61 -14.79 -9.75
C SER A 283 -7.53 -15.87 -9.76
N TRP A 284 -7.19 -16.39 -8.59
CA TRP A 284 -6.42 -17.63 -8.58
C TRP A 284 -7.27 -18.76 -9.18
N PRO A 285 -6.66 -19.71 -9.91
CA PRO A 285 -7.31 -20.98 -10.18
C PRO A 285 -7.80 -21.59 -8.85
N GLU A 286 -8.99 -22.20 -8.84
CA GLU A 286 -9.55 -22.82 -7.63
C GLU A 286 -8.62 -23.93 -7.08
N SER A 287 -7.83 -24.55 -7.97
CA SER A 287 -6.78 -25.52 -7.65
C SER A 287 -5.61 -24.92 -6.84
N VAL A 288 -5.37 -23.61 -6.98
CA VAL A 288 -4.33 -22.86 -6.26
C VAL A 288 -4.89 -22.25 -4.98
N LEU A 289 -5.95 -21.44 -5.07
CA LEU A 289 -6.51 -20.74 -3.91
C LEU A 289 -8.02 -20.58 -4.00
N SER A 290 -8.73 -21.28 -3.11
CA SER A 290 -10.18 -21.24 -2.99
C SER A 290 -10.66 -20.08 -2.10
N MET A 291 -11.38 -19.11 -2.68
CA MET A 291 -11.93 -17.96 -1.93
C MET A 291 -12.93 -18.38 -0.84
N PRO A 292 -13.85 -19.36 -1.06
CA PRO A 292 -14.69 -19.89 0.01
C PRO A 292 -13.89 -20.45 1.19
N SER A 293 -12.78 -21.13 0.91
CA SER A 293 -11.90 -21.70 1.94
C SER A 293 -11.22 -20.60 2.76
N ILE A 294 -10.76 -19.54 2.10
CA ILE A 294 -10.20 -18.37 2.77
C ILE A 294 -11.25 -17.62 3.62
N ALA A 295 -12.47 -17.46 3.11
CA ALA A 295 -13.55 -16.83 3.86
C ALA A 295 -13.88 -17.59 5.16
N ALA A 296 -13.85 -18.92 5.12
CA ALA A 296 -14.11 -19.77 6.29
C ALA A 296 -13.04 -19.63 7.40
N LEU A 297 -11.82 -19.19 7.06
CA LEU A 297 -10.74 -18.98 8.02
C LEU A 297 -10.80 -17.60 8.70
N ARG A 298 -11.60 -16.65 8.20
CA ARG A 298 -11.67 -15.29 8.76
C ARG A 298 -12.00 -15.23 10.26
N PRO A 299 -12.90 -16.06 10.81
CA PRO A 299 -13.17 -16.06 12.25
C PRO A 299 -11.97 -16.47 13.11
N MET A 300 -10.95 -17.10 12.52
CA MET A 300 -9.72 -17.53 13.19
C MET A 300 -8.65 -16.42 13.25
N GLY A 301 -8.92 -15.24 12.69
CA GLY A 301 -8.01 -14.09 12.70
C GLY A 301 -7.18 -13.95 11.43
N GLU A 302 -6.56 -12.78 11.26
CA GLU A 302 -5.75 -12.44 10.07
C GLU A 302 -4.58 -13.42 9.86
N GLU A 303 -3.87 -13.77 10.94
CA GLU A 303 -2.68 -14.64 10.86
C GLU A 303 -3.00 -16.00 10.23
N ALA A 304 -4.11 -16.63 10.62
CA ALA A 304 -4.55 -17.92 10.07
C ALA A 304 -4.85 -17.82 8.57
N VAL A 305 -5.52 -16.75 8.15
CA VAL A 305 -5.84 -16.49 6.74
C VAL A 305 -4.56 -16.26 5.94
N VAL A 306 -3.67 -15.40 6.43
CA VAL A 306 -2.41 -15.06 5.77
C VAL A 306 -1.54 -16.30 5.61
N HIS A 307 -1.40 -17.12 6.67
CA HIS A 307 -0.66 -18.37 6.63
C HIS A 307 -1.22 -19.34 5.58
N ALA A 308 -2.55 -19.48 5.49
CA ALA A 308 -3.19 -20.34 4.49
C ALA A 308 -2.92 -19.89 3.05
N ILE A 309 -3.00 -18.57 2.79
CA ILE A 309 -2.71 -18.02 1.45
C ILE A 309 -1.25 -18.30 1.07
N TYR A 310 -0.29 -17.94 1.92
CA TYR A 310 1.14 -18.16 1.61
C TYR A 310 1.48 -19.64 1.45
N SER A 311 0.89 -20.52 2.27
CA SER A 311 1.08 -21.97 2.16
C SER A 311 0.56 -22.51 0.82
N ALA A 312 -0.58 -22.02 0.36
CA ALA A 312 -1.18 -22.41 -0.92
C ALA A 312 -0.32 -21.95 -2.11
N LEU A 313 0.15 -20.70 -2.10
CA LEU A 313 1.04 -20.18 -3.15
C LEU A 313 2.37 -20.93 -3.20
N SER A 314 2.97 -21.19 -2.03
CA SER A 314 4.22 -21.96 -1.96
C SER A 314 4.06 -23.41 -2.42
N LYS A 315 2.90 -24.01 -2.19
CA LYS A 315 2.57 -25.34 -2.74
C LYS A 315 2.44 -25.28 -4.25
N ALA A 316 1.65 -24.34 -4.77
CA ALA A 316 1.43 -24.19 -6.21
C ALA A 316 2.73 -23.91 -6.96
N ARG A 317 3.64 -23.12 -6.38
CA ARG A 317 4.94 -22.82 -6.98
C ARG A 317 5.86 -24.06 -7.10
N ARG A 318 5.78 -24.98 -6.15
CA ARG A 318 6.57 -26.23 -6.13
C ARG A 318 5.96 -27.35 -6.97
N ASP A 319 4.69 -27.23 -7.31
CA ASP A 319 3.96 -28.19 -8.13
C ASP A 319 3.97 -27.71 -9.59
N GLU A 320 4.72 -28.42 -10.44
CA GLU A 320 4.89 -28.06 -11.86
C GLU A 320 3.56 -27.99 -12.62
N LEU A 321 2.60 -28.87 -12.31
CA LEU A 321 1.30 -28.87 -12.98
C LEU A 321 0.49 -27.63 -12.60
N LEU A 322 0.45 -27.28 -11.31
CA LEU A 322 -0.26 -26.08 -10.84
C LEU A 322 0.41 -24.79 -11.31
N SER A 323 1.74 -24.75 -11.34
CA SER A 323 2.50 -23.62 -11.86
C SER A 323 2.23 -23.38 -13.35
N ASN A 324 2.22 -24.46 -14.15
CA ASN A 324 1.91 -24.38 -15.58
C ASN A 324 0.44 -24.01 -15.83
N GLU A 325 -0.49 -24.59 -15.07
CA GLU A 325 -1.91 -24.21 -15.12
C GLU A 325 -2.11 -22.71 -14.84
N THR A 326 -1.45 -22.20 -13.79
CA THR A 326 -1.50 -20.77 -13.42
C THR A 326 -0.95 -19.88 -14.52
N THR A 327 0.20 -20.27 -15.10
CA THR A 327 0.83 -19.54 -16.20
C THR A 327 -0.10 -19.47 -17.40
N GLU A 328 -0.69 -20.59 -17.81
CA GLU A 328 -1.62 -20.67 -18.93
C GLU A 328 -2.91 -19.88 -18.69
N TYR A 329 -3.45 -19.98 -17.47
CA TYR A 329 -4.63 -19.21 -17.07
C TYR A 329 -4.37 -17.70 -17.16
N LEU A 330 -3.26 -17.22 -16.59
CA LEU A 330 -2.92 -15.79 -16.64
C LEU A 330 -2.62 -15.34 -18.07
N ARG A 331 -1.85 -16.13 -18.84
CA ARG A 331 -1.51 -15.86 -20.24
C ARG A 331 -2.76 -15.71 -21.11
N SER A 332 -3.67 -16.69 -21.04
CA SER A 332 -4.91 -16.69 -21.84
C SER A 332 -5.87 -15.55 -21.47
N ALA A 333 -5.80 -15.08 -20.23
CA ALA A 333 -6.64 -13.99 -19.76
C ALA A 333 -6.19 -12.59 -20.28
N PHE A 334 -5.06 -12.49 -20.97
CA PHE A 334 -4.58 -11.27 -21.66
C PHE A 334 -5.02 -11.13 -23.13
N ASN A 335 -5.91 -12.00 -23.64
CA ASN A 335 -6.45 -11.90 -25.01
C ASN A 335 -7.05 -10.47 -25.25
N PRO A 336 -6.83 -9.87 -26.43
CA PRO A 336 -6.44 -8.48 -26.60
C PRO A 336 -7.48 -7.50 -26.05
N ILE A 337 -7.18 -6.98 -24.85
CA ILE A 337 -7.46 -5.62 -24.37
C ILE A 337 -8.79 -5.04 -24.91
N GLN A 338 -9.92 -5.57 -24.42
CA GLN A 338 -11.17 -4.81 -24.29
C GLN A 338 -11.11 -3.91 -23.04
N ALA A 339 -10.01 -3.17 -22.86
CA ALA A 339 -9.77 -2.40 -21.65
C ALA A 339 -10.54 -1.08 -21.65
N GLU A 340 -11.85 -1.15 -21.44
CA GLU A 340 -12.49 -0.11 -20.66
C GLU A 340 -11.95 -0.26 -19.24
N GLY A 341 -11.27 0.75 -18.72
CA GLY A 341 -10.79 0.73 -17.34
C GLY A 341 -11.95 0.63 -16.36
N HIS A 342 -11.99 -0.42 -15.54
CA HIS A 342 -13.17 -0.69 -14.71
C HIS A 342 -12.92 -0.42 -13.22
N THR A 343 -12.52 0.80 -12.87
CA THR A 343 -12.46 1.22 -11.46
C THR A 343 -13.63 2.13 -11.11
N CYS A 344 -14.17 2.02 -9.89
CA CYS A 344 -15.33 2.79 -9.45
C CYS A 344 -15.01 4.30 -9.33
N THR A 345 -15.98 5.16 -9.63
CA THR A 345 -15.91 6.60 -9.36
C THR A 345 -16.09 6.87 -7.87
N PHE A 346 -15.03 6.63 -7.09
CA PHE A 346 -15.05 6.76 -5.63
C PHE A 346 -14.75 8.18 -5.14
N PHE A 347 -13.95 8.93 -5.89
CA PHE A 347 -13.43 10.24 -5.49
C PHE A 347 -14.47 11.36 -5.49
N ASP A 348 -15.52 11.26 -6.30
CA ASP A 348 -16.57 12.28 -6.40
C ASP A 348 -17.34 12.47 -5.08
N ARG A 349 -17.44 11.42 -4.26
CA ARG A 349 -18.15 11.44 -2.96
C ARG A 349 -17.21 11.67 -1.78
N ASP A 350 -16.07 10.98 -1.78
CA ASP A 350 -15.25 10.83 -0.58
C ASP A 350 -13.99 11.73 -0.57
N GLY A 351 -13.76 12.50 -1.65
CA GLY A 351 -12.64 13.43 -1.78
C GLY A 351 -11.29 12.73 -2.04
N ALA A 352 -10.22 13.50 -2.16
CA ALA A 352 -8.86 13.01 -2.45
C ALA A 352 -7.78 13.69 -1.60
N ARG A 353 -8.16 14.32 -0.48
CA ARG A 353 -7.28 15.20 0.30
C ARG A 353 -6.80 14.57 1.60
N GLY A 354 -6.73 13.24 1.66
CA GLY A 354 -6.38 12.52 2.89
C GLY A 354 -5.02 12.91 3.44
N ALA A 355 -4.01 12.99 2.55
CA ALA A 355 -2.66 13.43 2.92
C ALA A 355 -2.66 14.81 3.58
N HIS A 356 -3.36 15.77 2.98
CA HIS A 356 -3.50 17.14 3.48
C HIS A 356 -4.22 17.19 4.83
N GLN A 357 -5.32 16.44 4.98
CA GLN A 357 -6.09 16.37 6.23
C GLN A 357 -5.25 15.81 7.38
N VAL A 358 -4.52 14.72 7.14
CA VAL A 358 -3.60 14.15 8.14
C VAL A 358 -2.47 15.13 8.46
N ALA A 359 -1.87 15.78 7.47
CA ALA A 359 -0.83 16.79 7.70
C ALA A 359 -1.33 17.97 8.54
N GLN A 360 -2.57 18.42 8.33
CA GLN A 360 -3.20 19.44 9.19
C GLN A 360 -3.32 18.97 10.64
N ILE A 361 -3.74 17.73 10.86
CA ILE A 361 -3.84 17.11 12.19
C ILE A 361 -2.46 17.04 12.84
N VAL A 362 -1.44 16.55 12.14
CA VAL A 362 -0.06 16.49 12.65
C VAL A 362 0.43 17.88 13.05
N ARG A 363 0.20 18.91 12.23
CA ARG A 363 0.55 20.30 12.59
C ARG A 363 -0.14 20.76 13.89
N GLN A 364 -1.43 20.47 14.04
CA GLN A 364 -2.17 20.82 15.26
C GLN A 364 -1.58 20.14 16.49
N VAL A 365 -1.28 18.85 16.39
CA VAL A 365 -0.69 18.06 17.48
C VAL A 365 0.71 18.58 17.86
N CYS A 366 1.56 18.97 16.90
CA CYS A 366 2.88 19.55 17.18
C CYS A 366 2.85 20.95 17.83
N LEU A 367 1.76 21.71 17.64
CA LEU A 367 1.59 23.06 18.18
C LEU A 367 0.94 23.07 19.57
N ALA A 368 0.04 22.13 19.82
CA ALA A 368 -0.64 21.94 21.09
C ALA A 368 -0.51 20.48 21.51
N PRO A 369 0.66 20.06 22.05
CA PRO A 369 0.79 18.71 22.58
C PRO A 369 -0.24 18.56 23.70
N PHE A 370 -1.30 17.80 23.43
CA PHE A 370 -2.35 17.54 24.40
C PHE A 370 -1.67 16.92 25.63
N ALA A 371 -1.82 17.56 26.78
CA ALA A 371 -1.40 16.96 28.03
C ALA A 371 -2.27 15.72 28.24
N PHE A 372 -1.73 14.54 27.93
CA PHE A 372 -2.31 13.29 28.41
C PHE A 372 -2.33 13.38 29.93
N THR A 373 -3.50 13.66 30.50
CA THR A 373 -3.73 13.36 31.90
C THR A 373 -3.57 11.85 32.03
N LYS A 374 -2.41 11.41 32.53
CA LYS A 374 -2.19 10.02 32.94
C LYS A 374 -3.38 9.65 33.82
N GLY A 375 -4.29 8.84 33.30
CA GLY A 375 -5.29 8.19 34.13
C GLY A 375 -4.51 7.39 35.16
N SER A 376 -4.54 7.85 36.40
CA SER A 376 -4.12 7.06 37.55
C SER A 376 -4.93 5.77 37.54
N SER A 377 -4.21 4.67 37.44
CA SER A 377 -4.61 3.25 37.54
C SER A 377 -5.90 2.97 38.28
#